data_AF-A0A3D8QH92-F1
#
_entry.id   AF-A0A3D8QH92-F1
#
_cell.length_a   1.000
_cell.length_b   1.000
_cell.length_c   1.000
_cell.angle_alpha   90.00
_cell.angle_beta   90.00
_cell.angle_gamma   90.00
#
_symmetry.space_group_name_H-M   'P 1'
#
loop_
_entity.id
_entity.type
_entity.pdbx_description
1 polymer ?
#
loop_
_entity_poly.entity_id
_entity_poly.type
_entity_poly.pdbx_seq_one_letter_code
_entity_poly.pdbx_strand_id
1 'polypeptide(L)'
;MPRPINDSDRSLVVQQVRVVVHTMGYFFDGDTRSGNHASIFLVTGSEQSIRLNIIKDGPTDTMGTLQIQVCEYVNSTSALRKWDFPAPPSRTVGQFLDLLVSKGRHRYQLARSGVGCRFWVSTMIEDYESARYLVSTVTMNAVSLKNALQYNYTRDQGPEYEPMVPGTFV
;
A
#
# COMPACT_ATOMS: atom_id res chain seq x y z
N MET A 1 9.42 15.34 -7.40
CA MET A 1 9.76 13.94 -7.82
C MET A 1 9.94 13.10 -6.56
N PRO A 2 9.58 11.80 -6.52
CA PRO A 2 9.79 10.98 -5.33
C PRO A 2 11.28 10.88 -4.97
N ARG A 3 11.61 11.01 -3.67
CA ARG A 3 12.99 10.86 -3.16
C ARG A 3 13.05 9.80 -2.05
N PRO A 4 14.21 9.18 -1.77
CA PRO A 4 14.38 8.36 -0.58
C PRO A 4 14.07 9.14 0.70
N ILE A 5 13.64 8.40 1.72
CA ILE A 5 13.43 8.92 3.06
C ILE A 5 14.77 9.18 3.78
N ASN A 6 14.82 10.19 4.66
CA ASN A 6 15.93 10.46 5.57
C ASN A 6 15.48 10.48 7.05
N ASP A 7 16.39 10.75 7.98
CA ASP A 7 16.09 10.74 9.42
C ASP A 7 15.07 11.80 9.85
N SER A 8 15.07 12.98 9.22
CA SER A 8 14.10 14.04 9.54
C SER A 8 12.68 13.63 9.16
N ASP A 9 12.52 12.92 8.04
CA ASP A 9 11.22 12.44 7.57
C ASP A 9 10.60 11.42 8.55
N ARG A 10 11.44 10.63 9.26
CA ARG A 10 10.96 9.66 10.25
C ARG A 10 10.26 10.32 11.44
N SER A 11 10.56 11.59 11.72
CA SER A 11 9.94 12.35 12.82
C SER A 11 8.61 12.98 12.43
N LEU A 12 8.24 12.96 11.15
CA LEU A 12 6.98 13.53 10.68
C LEU A 12 5.79 12.79 11.29
N VAL A 13 4.81 13.56 11.77
CA VAL A 13 3.56 13.01 12.29
C VAL A 13 2.68 12.58 11.12
N VAL A 14 2.21 11.34 11.17
CA VAL A 14 1.25 10.79 10.22
C VAL A 14 -0.14 11.24 10.65
N GLN A 15 -0.85 11.90 9.74
CA GLN A 15 -2.24 12.32 9.93
C GLN A 15 -3.20 11.19 9.55
N GLN A 16 -2.88 10.47 8.48
CA GLN A 16 -3.65 9.33 8.01
C GLN A 16 -2.77 8.34 7.23
N VAL A 17 -3.16 7.07 7.27
CA VAL A 17 -2.64 6.02 6.40
C VAL A 17 -3.64 5.84 5.26
N ARG A 18 -3.18 6.07 4.04
CA ARG A 18 -3.98 5.95 2.83
C ARG A 18 -3.53 4.74 2.03
N VAL A 19 -4.43 3.80 1.77
CA VAL A 19 -4.21 2.72 0.81
C VAL A 19 -4.68 3.18 -0.55
N VAL A 20 -3.87 2.93 -1.58
CA VAL A 20 -4.20 3.30 -2.97
C VAL A 20 -4.04 2.08 -3.87
N VAL A 21 -5.06 1.83 -4.69
CA VAL A 21 -4.93 0.97 -5.87
C VAL A 21 -4.70 1.85 -7.09
N HIS A 22 -3.60 1.60 -7.78
CA HIS A 22 -3.13 2.30 -8.96
C HIS A 22 -3.45 1.51 -10.22
N THR A 23 -3.75 2.22 -11.30
CA THR A 23 -3.71 1.62 -12.64
C THR A 23 -2.26 1.47 -13.11
N MET A 24 -1.96 0.33 -13.73
CA MET A 24 -0.73 0.04 -14.47
C MET A 24 -0.94 0.14 -15.98
N GLY A 25 -2.14 0.57 -16.42
CA GLY A 25 -2.54 0.52 -17.83
C GLY A 25 -2.99 -0.87 -18.28
N TYR A 26 -3.27 -0.99 -19.57
CA TYR A 26 -3.54 -2.26 -20.25
C TYR A 26 -2.20 -2.81 -20.74
N PHE A 27 -1.95 -4.11 -20.53
CA PHE A 27 -0.65 -4.71 -20.88
C PHE A 27 -0.63 -5.25 -22.30
N PHE A 28 -1.78 -5.73 -22.80
CA PHE A 28 -1.90 -6.33 -24.11
C PHE A 28 -3.08 -5.76 -24.90
N ASP A 29 -2.97 -5.82 -26.23
CA ASP A 29 -4.06 -5.48 -27.13
C ASP A 29 -5.25 -6.43 -26.89
N GLY A 30 -6.40 -5.86 -26.56
CA GLY A 30 -7.62 -6.60 -26.22
C GLY A 30 -7.85 -6.81 -24.72
N ASP A 31 -6.93 -6.39 -23.84
CA ASP A 31 -7.19 -6.36 -22.41
C ASP A 31 -8.43 -5.50 -22.13
N THR A 32 -9.42 -6.08 -21.44
CA THR A 32 -10.63 -5.36 -21.01
C THR A 32 -10.47 -4.69 -19.65
N ARG A 33 -9.39 -5.03 -18.92
CA ARG A 33 -9.08 -4.56 -17.57
C ARG A 33 -7.65 -4.04 -17.47
N SER A 34 -7.45 -3.01 -16.65
CA SER A 34 -6.10 -2.52 -16.36
C SER A 34 -5.39 -3.37 -15.32
N GLY A 35 -4.08 -3.50 -15.46
CA GLY A 35 -3.23 -3.97 -14.38
C GLY A 35 -3.41 -3.11 -13.14
N ASN A 36 -3.39 -3.73 -11.97
CA ASN A 36 -3.55 -3.03 -10.69
C ASN A 36 -2.33 -3.21 -9.82
N HIS A 37 -1.97 -2.15 -9.11
CA HIS A 37 -0.91 -2.18 -8.12
C HIS A 37 -1.35 -1.49 -6.84
N ALA A 38 -1.11 -2.09 -5.68
CA ALA A 38 -1.51 -1.52 -4.39
C ALA A 38 -0.30 -0.98 -3.64
N SER A 39 -0.42 0.22 -3.06
CA SER A 39 0.60 0.80 -2.18
C SER A 39 -0.04 1.55 -1.00
N ILE A 40 0.79 1.91 -0.02
CA ILE A 40 0.39 2.64 1.18
C ILE A 40 1.05 4.01 1.17
N PHE A 41 0.32 5.04 1.58
CA PHE A 41 0.80 6.40 1.77
C PHE A 41 0.61 6.79 3.23
N LEU A 42 1.70 7.09 3.93
CA LEU A 42 1.66 7.76 5.23
C LEU A 42 1.57 9.26 4.95
N VAL A 43 0.39 9.85 5.10
CA VAL A 43 0.16 11.27 4.82
C VAL A 43 0.62 12.08 6.03
N THR A 44 1.58 12.98 5.81
CA THR A 44 2.24 13.77 6.87
C THR A 44 1.85 15.25 6.86
N GLY A 45 1.09 15.67 5.85
CA GLY A 45 0.57 17.03 5.69
C GLY A 45 -0.42 17.11 4.53
N SER A 46 -0.83 18.33 4.15
CA SER A 46 -1.75 18.55 3.02
C SER A 46 -1.16 18.20 1.65
N GLU A 47 0.16 18.30 1.51
CA GLU A 47 0.87 18.15 0.24
C GLU A 47 1.99 17.10 0.29
N GLN A 48 2.19 16.43 1.41
CA GLN A 48 3.29 15.48 1.57
C GLN A 48 2.82 14.13 2.09
N SER A 49 3.43 13.08 1.55
CA SER A 49 3.26 11.72 2.04
C SER A 49 4.52 10.88 1.88
N ILE A 50 4.60 9.77 2.62
CA ILE A 50 5.61 8.74 2.45
C ILE A 50 4.95 7.52 1.84
N ARG A 51 5.34 7.16 0.62
CA ARG A 51 4.85 5.96 -0.06
C ARG A 51 5.65 4.74 0.38
N LEU A 52 4.95 3.75 0.92
CA LEU A 52 5.45 2.41 1.17
C LEU A 52 4.96 1.51 0.05
N ASN A 53 5.89 0.86 -0.62
CA ASN A 53 5.60 0.11 -1.82
C ASN A 53 6.42 -1.18 -1.85
N ILE A 54 5.80 -2.28 -2.28
CA ILE A 54 6.52 -3.52 -2.56
C ILE A 54 6.47 -3.77 -4.07
N ILE A 55 7.62 -3.84 -4.72
CA ILE A 55 7.72 -4.09 -6.16
C ILE A 55 8.53 -5.35 -6.44
N LYS A 56 8.47 -5.79 -7.69
CA LYS A 56 9.36 -6.81 -8.24
C LYS A 56 10.46 -6.09 -9.03
N ASP A 57 11.72 -6.21 -8.64
CA ASP A 57 12.83 -5.48 -9.27
C ASP A 57 13.19 -6.04 -10.65
N GLY A 58 13.26 -7.37 -10.79
CA GLY A 58 13.55 -8.06 -12.05
C GLY A 58 12.47 -9.07 -12.46
N PRO A 59 12.38 -9.45 -13.75
CA PRO A 59 11.34 -10.33 -14.27
C PRO A 59 11.36 -11.73 -13.65
N THR A 60 12.51 -12.19 -13.18
CA THR A 60 12.70 -13.51 -12.53
C THR A 60 12.69 -13.44 -11.02
N ASP A 61 12.67 -12.24 -10.43
CA ASP A 61 12.76 -12.10 -8.98
C ASP A 61 11.48 -12.57 -8.31
N THR A 62 11.65 -13.32 -7.23
CA THR A 62 10.54 -13.74 -6.37
C THR A 62 10.45 -12.90 -5.11
N MET A 63 11.55 -12.26 -4.71
CA MET A 63 11.54 -11.36 -3.56
C MET A 63 10.99 -9.99 -3.97
N GLY A 64 10.07 -9.49 -3.15
CA GLY A 64 9.62 -8.12 -3.26
C GLY A 64 10.65 -7.16 -2.69
N THR A 65 10.90 -6.07 -3.39
CA THR A 65 11.74 -4.97 -2.92
C THR A 65 10.88 -3.89 -2.30
N LEU A 66 11.13 -3.62 -1.02
CA LEU A 66 10.49 -2.53 -0.29
C LEU A 66 11.08 -1.20 -0.72
N GLN A 67 10.24 -0.34 -1.30
CA GLN A 67 10.55 1.04 -1.61
C GLN A 67 9.83 1.96 -0.62
N ILE A 68 10.59 2.86 0.00
CA ILE A 68 10.09 3.89 0.90
C ILE A 68 10.52 5.23 0.31
N GLN A 69 9.55 6.04 -0.11
CA GLN A 69 9.81 7.28 -0.84
C GLN A 69 8.95 8.43 -0.33
N VAL A 70 9.56 9.60 -0.16
CA VAL A 70 8.84 10.85 0.07
C VAL A 70 8.20 11.31 -1.24
N CYS A 71 6.94 11.69 -1.17
CA CYS A 71 6.14 12.23 -2.25
C CYS A 71 5.64 13.63 -1.87
N GLU A 72 5.89 14.62 -2.74
CA GLU A 72 5.36 15.99 -2.65
C GLU A 72 3.91 16.04 -3.17
N TYR A 73 3.14 15.00 -2.87
CA TYR A 73 1.72 14.91 -3.13
C TYR A 73 1.10 13.93 -2.15
N VAL A 74 -0.20 14.08 -1.90
CA VAL A 74 -1.01 13.09 -1.15
C VAL A 74 -1.89 12.25 -2.06
N ASN A 75 -2.07 12.70 -3.31
CA ASN A 75 -2.93 12.07 -4.31
C ASN A 75 -2.10 11.68 -5.53
N SER A 76 -1.97 10.37 -5.76
CA SER A 76 -1.36 9.86 -6.99
C SER A 76 -2.31 10.05 -8.19
N THR A 77 -1.78 10.46 -9.34
CA THR A 77 -2.53 10.62 -10.59
C THR A 77 -2.98 9.29 -11.20
N SER A 78 -2.35 8.17 -10.83
CA SER A 78 -2.74 6.82 -11.25
C SER A 78 -3.75 6.16 -10.31
N ALA A 79 -4.20 6.85 -9.26
CA ALA A 79 -5.13 6.29 -8.29
C ALA A 79 -6.50 5.97 -8.92
N LEU A 80 -6.97 4.74 -8.72
CA LEU A 80 -8.30 4.26 -9.09
C LEU A 80 -9.24 4.22 -7.88
N ARG A 81 -8.72 3.78 -6.73
CA ARG A 81 -9.43 3.73 -5.44
C ARG A 81 -8.50 4.09 -4.30
N LYS A 82 -9.10 4.62 -3.23
CA LYS A 82 -8.41 5.06 -2.02
C LYS A 82 -9.21 4.69 -0.78
N TRP A 83 -8.52 4.31 0.29
CA TRP A 83 -9.09 4.10 1.62
C TRP A 83 -8.22 4.82 2.63
N ASP A 84 -8.83 5.70 3.41
CA ASP A 84 -8.12 6.55 4.37
C ASP A 84 -8.44 6.11 5.79
N PHE A 85 -7.40 5.81 6.55
CA PHE A 85 -7.45 5.46 7.95
C PHE A 85 -6.80 6.59 8.76
N PRO A 86 -7.55 7.31 9.60
CA PRO A 86 -6.94 8.31 10.46
C PRO A 86 -5.89 7.65 11.36
N ALA A 87 -4.75 8.30 11.54
CA ALA A 87 -3.75 7.87 12.51
C ALA A 87 -4.03 8.54 13.86
N PRO A 88 -3.78 7.86 14.99
CA PRO A 88 -3.82 8.51 16.30
C PRO A 88 -2.84 9.69 16.37
N PRO A 89 -3.11 10.70 17.21
CA PRO A 89 -2.20 11.82 17.40
C PRO A 89 -0.78 11.36 17.76
N SER A 90 0.22 12.15 17.34
CA SER A 90 1.64 11.94 17.65
C SER A 90 2.27 10.66 17.09
N ARG A 91 1.57 9.89 16.23
CA ARG A 91 2.19 8.76 15.52
C ARG A 91 3.11 9.24 14.42
N THR A 92 4.36 8.80 14.44
CA THR A 92 5.37 9.26 13.48
C THR A 92 5.61 8.23 12.38
N VAL A 93 6.12 8.69 11.23
CA VAL A 93 6.55 7.83 10.12
C VAL A 93 7.49 6.73 10.61
N GLY A 94 8.47 7.08 11.45
CA GLY A 94 9.44 6.13 12.02
C GLY A 94 8.75 4.98 12.74
N GLN A 95 7.71 5.25 13.54
CA GLN A 95 6.98 4.21 14.26
C GLN A 95 6.30 3.21 13.31
N PHE A 96 5.68 3.69 12.23
CA PHE A 96 5.08 2.81 11.21
C PHE A 96 6.14 1.93 10.53
N LEU A 97 7.29 2.53 10.18
CA LEU A 97 8.40 1.80 9.56
C LEU A 97 9.04 0.79 10.51
N ASP A 98 9.17 1.11 11.79
CA ASP A 98 9.73 0.20 12.79
C ASP A 98 8.81 -0.99 13.04
N LEU A 99 7.49 -0.78 13.02
CA LEU A 99 6.53 -1.88 13.10
C LEU A 99 6.66 -2.80 11.87
N LEU A 100 6.74 -2.22 10.66
CA LEU A 100 6.95 -2.96 9.42
C LEU A 100 8.19 -3.86 9.52
N VAL A 101 9.32 -3.29 9.97
CA VAL A 101 10.59 -4.01 10.06
C VAL A 101 10.56 -5.07 11.17
N SER A 102 10.07 -4.74 12.36
CA SER A 102 9.99 -5.68 13.49
C SER A 102 9.07 -6.87 13.24
N LYS A 103 8.04 -6.70 12.39
CA LYS A 103 7.15 -7.77 11.93
C LYS A 103 7.70 -8.55 10.71
N GLY A 104 8.90 -8.20 10.23
CA GLY A 104 9.53 -8.87 9.08
C GLY A 104 8.87 -8.55 7.74
N ARG A 105 8.03 -7.52 7.64
CA ARG A 105 7.22 -7.24 6.43
C ARG A 105 8.02 -6.73 5.24
N HIS A 106 9.27 -6.31 5.48
CA HIS A 106 10.24 -5.98 4.43
C HIS A 106 10.80 -7.23 3.73
N ARG A 107 10.69 -8.42 4.35
CA ARG A 107 11.14 -9.70 3.79
C ARG A 107 9.95 -10.45 3.20
N TYR A 108 9.38 -9.88 2.14
CA TYR A 108 8.20 -10.44 1.50
C TYR A 108 8.56 -11.08 0.17
N GLN A 109 8.26 -12.37 0.03
CA GLN A 109 8.32 -13.10 -1.22
C GLN A 109 6.95 -12.97 -1.91
N LEU A 110 6.95 -12.48 -3.15
CA LEU A 110 5.75 -12.37 -3.98
C LEU A 110 5.20 -13.76 -4.31
N ALA A 111 3.91 -13.82 -4.67
CA ALA A 111 3.34 -15.06 -5.18
C ALA A 111 4.02 -15.46 -6.50
N ARG A 112 3.94 -16.75 -6.87
CA ARG A 112 4.58 -17.28 -8.09
C ARG A 112 4.23 -16.53 -9.37
N SER A 113 3.04 -15.93 -9.44
CA SER A 113 2.60 -15.11 -10.57
C SER A 113 3.23 -13.70 -10.61
N GLY A 114 4.11 -13.35 -9.66
CA GLY A 114 4.69 -12.00 -9.53
C GLY A 114 3.74 -10.97 -8.93
N VAL A 115 2.52 -11.39 -8.56
CA VAL A 115 1.54 -10.56 -7.87
C VAL A 115 1.66 -10.74 -6.36
N GLY A 116 0.99 -9.89 -5.58
CA GLY A 116 0.96 -10.02 -4.12
C GLY A 116 1.01 -8.70 -3.37
N CYS A 117 1.08 -7.55 -4.07
CA CYS A 117 1.04 -6.23 -3.45
C CYS A 117 -0.25 -6.02 -2.64
N ARG A 118 -1.41 -6.48 -3.15
CA ARG A 118 -2.69 -6.43 -2.42
C ARG A 118 -2.63 -7.20 -1.10
N PHE A 119 -2.03 -8.40 -1.10
CA PHE A 119 -1.86 -9.19 0.12
C PHE A 119 -0.93 -8.50 1.11
N TRP A 120 0.24 -8.05 0.65
CA TRP A 120 1.19 -7.32 1.47
C TRP A 120 0.55 -6.08 2.11
N VAL A 121 -0.17 -5.26 1.32
CA VAL A 121 -0.90 -4.08 1.82
C VAL A 121 -1.97 -4.48 2.85
N SER A 122 -2.76 -5.51 2.57
CA SER A 122 -3.79 -5.97 3.51
C SER A 122 -3.19 -6.39 4.86
N THR A 123 -2.07 -7.13 4.84
CA THR A 123 -1.35 -7.54 6.05
C THR A 123 -0.77 -6.35 6.81
N MET A 124 -0.20 -5.38 6.10
CA MET A 124 0.32 -4.16 6.71
C MET A 124 -0.78 -3.38 7.45
N ILE A 125 -1.98 -3.26 6.87
CA ILE A 125 -3.10 -2.60 7.53
C ILE A 125 -3.63 -3.42 8.72
N GLU A 126 -3.69 -4.76 8.62
CA GLU A 126 -4.00 -5.64 9.75
C GLU A 126 -3.00 -5.44 10.92
N ASP A 127 -1.69 -5.33 10.62
CA ASP A 127 -0.65 -5.09 11.64
C ASP A 127 -0.80 -3.71 12.28
N TYR A 128 -1.01 -2.66 11.48
CA TYR A 128 -1.18 -1.30 11.99
C TYR A 128 -2.46 -1.16 12.83
N GLU A 129 -3.56 -1.78 12.42
CA GLU A 129 -4.80 -1.83 13.21
C GLU A 129 -4.58 -2.55 14.54
N SER A 130 -3.93 -3.72 14.51
CA SER A 130 -3.63 -4.52 15.72
C SER A 130 -2.71 -3.77 16.69
N ALA A 131 -1.78 -2.96 16.18
CA ALA A 131 -0.90 -2.11 16.99
C ALA A 131 -1.56 -0.81 17.47
N ARG A 132 -2.83 -0.56 17.13
CA ARG A 132 -3.57 0.69 17.39
C ARG A 132 -2.86 1.91 16.77
N TYR A 133 -2.33 1.73 15.57
CA TYR A 133 -1.73 2.80 14.76
C TYR A 133 -2.73 3.41 13.78
N LEU A 134 -3.92 2.83 13.69
CA LEU A 134 -5.06 3.30 12.91
C LEU A 134 -6.26 3.52 13.84
N VAL A 135 -7.11 4.48 13.50
CA VAL A 135 -8.44 4.65 14.08
C VAL A 135 -9.43 3.95 13.15
N SER A 136 -9.87 2.77 13.56
CA SER A 136 -10.80 1.97 12.76
C SER A 136 -12.26 2.27 13.10
N THR A 137 -13.13 2.12 12.11
CA THR A 137 -14.58 2.21 12.26
C THR A 137 -15.24 0.92 11.80
N VAL A 138 -16.56 0.83 11.99
CA VAL A 138 -17.35 -0.33 11.51
C VAL A 138 -17.21 -0.52 10.00
N THR A 139 -17.09 0.56 9.23
CA THR A 139 -17.01 0.52 7.76
C THR A 139 -15.59 0.65 7.21
N MET A 140 -14.64 1.15 8.01
CA MET A 140 -13.25 1.35 7.62
C MET A 140 -12.32 0.66 8.63
N ASN A 141 -11.99 -0.60 8.36
CA ASN A 141 -11.11 -1.44 9.16
C ASN A 141 -10.32 -2.41 8.25
N ALA A 142 -9.41 -3.18 8.84
CA ALA A 142 -8.57 -4.10 8.08
C ALA A 142 -9.41 -5.15 7.32
N VAL A 143 -10.52 -5.63 7.90
CA VAL A 143 -11.41 -6.61 7.27
C VAL A 143 -12.12 -6.02 6.05
N SER A 144 -12.71 -4.82 6.18
CA SER A 144 -13.40 -4.18 5.05
C SER A 144 -12.45 -3.83 3.91
N LEU A 145 -11.23 -3.39 4.23
CA LEU A 145 -10.19 -3.18 3.23
C LEU A 145 -9.77 -4.48 2.56
N LYS A 146 -9.51 -5.55 3.32
CA LYS A 146 -9.13 -6.85 2.77
C LYS A 146 -10.16 -7.36 1.78
N ASN A 147 -11.45 -7.19 2.08
CA ASN A 147 -12.54 -7.52 1.17
C ASN A 147 -12.51 -6.65 -0.11
N ALA A 148 -12.27 -5.35 0.02
CA ALA A 148 -12.15 -4.46 -1.13
C ALA A 148 -10.93 -4.79 -2.02
N LEU A 149 -9.82 -5.21 -1.42
CA LEU A 149 -8.61 -5.62 -2.14
C LEU A 149 -8.73 -6.99 -2.87
N GLN A 150 -9.89 -7.65 -2.80
CA GLN A 150 -10.22 -8.82 -3.65
C GLN A 150 -10.70 -8.44 -5.06
N TYR A 151 -10.68 -7.16 -5.41
CA TYR A 151 -11.19 -6.68 -6.68
C TYR A 151 -10.10 -6.03 -7.52
N ASN A 152 -10.21 -6.17 -8.83
CA ASN A 152 -9.56 -5.34 -9.83
C ASN A 152 -10.43 -4.11 -10.07
N TYR A 153 -9.78 -2.97 -10.22
CA TYR A 153 -10.41 -1.71 -10.55
C TYR A 153 -9.90 -1.25 -11.92
N THR A 154 -10.81 -0.79 -12.77
CA THR A 154 -10.47 -0.14 -14.03
C THR A 154 -11.24 1.16 -14.11
N ARG A 155 -10.62 2.18 -14.71
CA ARG A 155 -11.25 3.50 -14.82
C ARG A 155 -12.58 3.37 -15.58
N ASP A 156 -13.61 4.05 -15.08
CA ASP A 156 -14.95 4.09 -15.68
C ASP A 156 -15.65 2.73 -15.81
N GLN A 157 -15.17 1.70 -15.10
CA GLN A 157 -15.78 0.37 -15.04
C GLN A 157 -16.13 -0.03 -13.60
N GLY A 158 -17.06 -0.99 -13.47
CA GLY A 158 -17.35 -1.63 -12.19
C GLY A 158 -16.15 -2.44 -11.68
N PRO A 159 -16.02 -2.65 -10.36
CA PRO A 159 -14.99 -3.53 -9.82
C PRO A 159 -15.24 -4.97 -10.26
N GLU A 160 -14.18 -5.65 -10.71
CA GLU A 160 -14.23 -7.06 -11.10
C GLU A 160 -13.58 -7.91 -10.01
N TYR A 161 -14.22 -9.00 -9.59
CA TYR A 161 -13.64 -9.86 -8.57
C TYR A 161 -12.38 -10.54 -9.11
N GLU A 162 -11.27 -10.34 -8.42
CA GLU A 162 -9.98 -10.94 -8.75
C GLU A 162 -9.31 -11.34 -7.44
N PRO A 163 -9.36 -12.64 -7.06
CA PRO A 163 -8.94 -13.06 -5.75
C PRO A 163 -7.51 -12.63 -5.45
N MET A 164 -7.30 -12.16 -4.23
CA MET A 164 -6.00 -11.78 -3.73
C MET A 164 -5.13 -13.03 -3.56
N VAL A 165 -4.01 -13.07 -4.27
CA VAL A 165 -3.06 -14.17 -4.18
C VAL A 165 -2.01 -13.84 -3.11
N PRO A 166 -1.89 -14.66 -2.05
CA PRO A 166 -0.93 -14.41 -0.99
C PRO A 166 0.51 -14.74 -1.42
N GLY A 167 1.44 -13.90 -1.00
CA GLY A 167 2.87 -14.22 -0.97
C GLY A 167 3.27 -14.84 0.38
N THR A 168 4.55 -14.75 0.75
CA THR A 168 5.07 -15.32 1.99
C THR A 168 6.03 -14.33 2.67
N PHE A 169 5.97 -14.24 3.99
CA PHE A 169 6.96 -13.49 4.79
C PHE A 169 8.02 -14.46 5.28
N VAL A 170 9.30 -14.16 5.03
CA VAL A 170 10.46 -15.00 5.38
C VAL A 170 11.30 -14.37 6.49
#